data_AF-A0A1Y3B659-F1
#
_entry.id   AF-A0A1Y3B659-F1
#
_cell.length_a   1.000
_cell.length_b   1.000
_cell.length_c   1.000
_cell.angle_alpha   90.00
_cell.angle_beta   90.00
_cell.angle_gamma   90.00
#
_symmetry.space_group_name_H-M   'P 1'
#
loop_
_entity.id
_entity.type
_entity.pdbx_description
1 polymer ?
#
loop_
_entity_poly.entity_id
_entity_poly.type
_entity_poly.pdbx_seq_one_letter_code
_entity_poly.pdbx_strand_id
1 'polypeptide(L)'
;QESAGIITCKWTHEPLAIHRGIGLVSQIFNESAMMSLKGNLGIGHTRYSTMGGADNVQLVQPFMVHASYGTIAVAHNGELVNSNRLRERILANGVGLST
;
A
#
# COMPACT_ATOMS: atom_id res chain seq x y z
N GLN A 1 -12.16 6.52 9.77
CA GLN A 1 -11.09 6.22 8.79
C GLN A 1 -9.81 6.11 9.58
N GLU A 2 -9.05 5.03 9.37
CA GLU A 2 -7.92 4.70 10.23
C GLU A 2 -6.58 4.84 9.52
N SER A 3 -6.56 4.76 8.19
CA SER A 3 -5.37 5.08 7.41
C SER A 3 -5.71 5.52 6.00
N ALA A 4 -4.74 6.16 5.35
CA ALA A 4 -4.80 6.54 3.95
C ALA A 4 -3.42 6.50 3.30
N GLY A 5 -3.38 6.30 1.99
CA GLY A 5 -2.15 6.34 1.22
C GLY A 5 -2.39 6.63 -0.24
N ILE A 6 -1.41 7.26 -0.88
CA ILE A 6 -1.34 7.48 -2.32
C ILE A 6 0.05 7.03 -2.80
N ILE A 7 0.06 6.32 -3.93
CA ILE A 7 1.28 6.07 -4.72
C ILE A 7 1.07 6.68 -6.11
N THR A 8 2.08 7.38 -6.61
CA THR A 8 2.10 7.99 -7.95
C THR A 8 3.33 7.56 -8.74
N CYS A 9 3.21 7.55 -10.06
CA CYS A 9 4.33 7.34 -10.98
C CYS A 9 4.22 8.23 -12.23
N LYS A 10 5.35 8.35 -12.92
CA LYS A 10 5.44 8.85 -14.28
C LYS A 10 5.47 7.66 -15.24
N TRP A 11 5.27 7.91 -16.54
CA TRP A 11 5.47 6.91 -17.59
C TRP A 11 6.94 6.49 -17.80
N THR A 12 7.87 7.17 -17.14
CA THR A 12 9.31 6.86 -17.18
C THR A 12 9.68 5.79 -16.16
N HIS A 13 10.89 5.21 -16.26
CA HIS A 13 11.44 4.26 -15.27
C HIS A 13 11.85 4.91 -13.93
N GLU A 14 11.27 6.06 -13.58
CA GLU A 14 11.54 6.72 -12.31
C GLU A 14 10.89 5.97 -11.14
N PRO A 15 11.49 6.03 -9.93
CA PRO A 15 10.89 5.45 -8.74
C PRO A 15 9.49 5.99 -8.46
N LEU A 16 8.62 5.15 -7.92
CA LEU A 16 7.28 5.56 -7.46
C LEU A 16 7.40 6.53 -6.28
N ALA A 17 6.57 7.57 -6.28
CA ALA A 17 6.39 8.46 -5.13
C ALA A 17 5.25 7.94 -4.26
N ILE A 18 5.52 7.75 -2.97
CA ILE A 18 4.58 7.18 -2.00
C ILE A 18 4.43 8.12 -0.80
N HIS A 19 3.19 8.36 -0.39
CA HIS A 19 2.89 8.99 0.90
C HIS A 19 1.68 8.30 1.53
N ARG A 20 1.86 7.79 2.75
CA ARG A 20 0.83 7.03 3.45
C ARG A 20 1.01 7.11 4.95
N GLY A 21 -0.08 7.00 5.71
CA GLY A 21 -0.05 7.08 7.16
C GLY A 21 -1.34 6.62 7.82
N ILE A 22 -1.31 6.54 9.14
CA ILE A 22 -2.47 6.32 10.00
C ILE A 22 -3.17 7.66 10.23
N GLY A 23 -4.50 7.66 10.27
CA GLY A 23 -5.34 8.83 10.51
C GLY A 23 -6.26 9.17 9.34
N LEU A 24 -6.82 10.38 9.40
CA LEU A 24 -7.73 10.91 8.39
C LEU A 24 -6.96 11.37 7.16
N VAL A 25 -7.59 11.35 5.97
CA VAL A 25 -7.01 11.90 4.73
C VAL A 25 -6.44 13.30 4.96
N SER A 26 -7.22 14.17 5.61
CA SER A 26 -6.85 15.57 5.85
C SER A 26 -5.62 15.74 6.74
N GLN A 27 -5.31 14.76 7.60
CA GLN A 27 -4.13 14.79 8.46
C GLN A 27 -2.91 14.23 7.74
N ILE A 28 -3.11 13.22 6.89
CA ILE A 28 -2.04 12.53 6.18
C ILE A 28 -1.54 13.38 5.01
N PHE A 29 -2.42 14.04 4.26
CA PHE A 29 -2.08 14.77 3.04
C PHE A 29 -2.15 16.28 3.26
N ASN A 30 -1.05 16.84 3.77
CA ASN A 30 -0.81 18.28 3.77
C ASN A 30 -0.18 18.73 2.44
N GLU A 31 0.00 20.04 2.26
CA GLU A 31 0.55 20.63 1.03
C GLU A 31 1.92 20.05 0.65
N SER A 32 2.81 19.84 1.63
CA SER A 32 4.12 19.24 1.41
C SER A 32 4.02 17.79 0.91
N ALA A 33 3.16 16.99 1.52
CA ALA A 33 2.87 15.62 1.09
C ALA A 33 2.26 15.58 -0.33
N MET A 34 1.36 16.51 -0.64
CA MET A 34 0.79 16.61 -1.99
C MET A 34 1.84 17.01 -3.02
N MET A 35 2.77 17.90 -2.66
CA MET A 35 3.87 18.28 -3.54
C MET A 35 4.86 17.14 -3.79
N SER A 36 5.04 16.19 -2.88
CA SER A 36 5.97 15.05 -3.07
C SER A 36 5.42 13.96 -4.01
N LEU A 37 4.09 13.86 -4.14
CA LEU A 37 3.39 12.91 -5.02
C LEU A 37 3.46 13.34 -6.49
N LYS A 38 4.64 13.24 -7.09
CA LYS A 38 4.89 13.58 -8.49
C LYS A 38 4.49 12.42 -9.42
N GLY A 39 3.82 12.74 -10.51
CA GLY A 39 3.43 11.77 -11.52
C GLY A 39 2.15 12.19 -12.22
N ASN A 40 1.76 11.42 -13.22
CA ASN A 40 0.48 11.59 -13.91
C ASN A 40 -0.42 10.35 -13.84
N LEU A 41 0.05 9.30 -13.14
CA LEU A 41 -0.72 8.11 -12.79
C LEU A 41 -0.59 7.89 -11.29
N GLY A 42 -1.64 7.37 -10.65
CA GLY A 42 -1.58 7.03 -9.25
C GLY A 42 -2.78 6.23 -8.76
N ILE A 43 -2.58 5.56 -7.64
CA ILE A 43 -3.61 4.84 -6.89
C ILE A 43 -3.67 5.34 -5.46
N GLY A 44 -4.86 5.36 -4.88
CA GLY A 44 -5.10 5.73 -3.50
C GLY A 44 -5.88 4.66 -2.77
N HIS A 45 -5.70 4.59 -1.45
CA HIS A 45 -6.48 3.72 -0.59
C HIS A 45 -6.85 4.43 0.70
N THR A 46 -8.09 4.24 1.16
CA THR A 46 -8.55 4.65 2.48
C THR A 46 -9.01 3.41 3.23
N ARG A 47 -8.44 3.14 4.40
CA ARG A 47 -8.82 1.98 5.22
C ARG A 47 -9.84 2.40 6.28
N TYR A 48 -10.90 1.61 6.37
CA TYR A 48 -11.79 1.57 7.52
C TYR A 48 -11.65 0.17 8.13
N SER A 49 -11.24 0.05 9.39
CA SER A 49 -11.08 -1.28 9.99
C SER A 49 -12.38 -1.76 10.60
N THR A 50 -12.78 -2.96 10.22
CA THR A 50 -13.90 -3.68 10.82
C THR A 50 -13.43 -4.62 11.94
N MET A 51 -12.14 -4.97 11.98
CA MET A 51 -11.53 -5.83 13.01
C MET A 51 -10.07 -5.46 13.28
N GLY A 52 -9.81 -4.72 14.37
CA GLY A 52 -8.47 -4.53 14.95
C GLY A 52 -7.42 -3.90 14.03
N GLY A 53 -6.19 -3.75 14.54
CA GLY A 53 -5.03 -3.31 13.75
C GLY A 53 -5.11 -1.88 13.21
N ALA A 54 -5.93 -1.02 13.82
CA ALA A 54 -6.03 0.40 13.47
C ALA A 54 -4.67 1.12 13.51
N ASP A 55 -3.85 0.74 14.49
CA ASP A 55 -2.54 1.34 14.73
C ASP A 55 -1.41 0.61 14.00
N ASN A 56 -1.72 -0.43 13.21
CA ASN A 56 -0.70 -1.19 12.50
C ASN A 56 -0.32 -0.52 11.18
N VAL A 57 0.82 0.17 11.20
CA VAL A 57 1.40 0.85 10.02
C VAL A 57 1.62 -0.12 8.84
N GLN A 58 1.88 -1.41 9.11
CA GLN A 58 2.08 -2.42 8.06
C GLN A 58 0.81 -2.75 7.29
N LEU A 59 -0.37 -2.36 7.79
CA LEU A 59 -1.65 -2.51 7.09
C LEU A 59 -2.03 -1.28 6.27
N VAL A 60 -1.19 -0.23 6.26
CA VAL A 60 -1.44 1.00 5.51
C VAL A 60 -1.14 0.75 4.02
N GLN A 61 -2.19 0.87 3.22
CA GLN A 61 -2.14 0.69 1.76
C GLN A 61 -2.08 2.04 1.04
N PRO A 62 -1.63 2.10 -0.24
CA PRO A 62 -1.26 0.96 -1.10
C PRO A 62 0.04 0.25 -0.71
N PHE A 63 0.17 -1.03 -1.06
CA PHE A 63 1.41 -1.81 -0.92
C PHE A 63 2.31 -1.62 -2.14
N MET A 64 3.61 -1.57 -1.92
CA MET A 64 4.63 -1.51 -2.97
C MET A 64 5.55 -2.72 -2.84
N VAL A 65 5.74 -3.45 -3.93
CA VAL A 65 6.56 -4.67 -3.97
C VAL A 65 7.47 -4.62 -5.19
N HIS A 66 8.73 -5.00 -5.01
CA HIS A 66 9.66 -5.21 -6.12
C HIS A 66 9.49 -6.63 -6.67
N ALA A 67 9.13 -6.73 -7.96
CA ALA A 67 8.98 -7.99 -8.67
C ALA A 67 9.97 -8.07 -9.84
N SER A 68 10.07 -9.25 -10.46
CA SER A 68 10.93 -9.48 -11.64
C SER A 68 10.62 -8.56 -12.82
N TYR A 69 9.38 -8.04 -12.89
CA TYR A 69 8.91 -7.16 -13.95
C TYR A 69 8.95 -5.67 -13.56
N GLY A 70 9.62 -5.34 -12.44
CA GLY A 70 9.69 -3.99 -11.90
C GLY A 70 8.86 -3.83 -10.62
N THR A 71 8.67 -2.58 -10.20
CA THR A 71 7.94 -2.26 -8.98
C THR A 71 6.44 -2.23 -9.23
N ILE A 72 5.69 -2.95 -8.42
CA ILE A 72 4.23 -3.05 -8.49
C ILE A 72 3.62 -2.35 -7.27
N ALA A 73 2.58 -1.56 -7.51
CA ALA A 73 1.77 -0.94 -6.46
C ALA A 73 0.35 -1.54 -6.49
N VAL A 74 -0.17 -1.96 -5.34
CA VAL A 74 -1.50 -2.57 -5.22
C VAL A 74 -2.28 -1.98 -4.06
N ALA A 75 -3.54 -1.65 -4.31
CA ALA A 75 -4.54 -1.33 -3.30
C ALA A 75 -5.71 -2.32 -3.42
N HIS A 76 -6.24 -2.77 -2.29
CA HIS A 76 -7.26 -3.80 -2.25
C HIS A 76 -8.32 -3.48 -1.19
N ASN A 77 -9.60 -3.57 -1.60
CA ASN A 77 -10.75 -3.50 -0.71
C ASN A 77 -11.52 -4.83 -0.76
N GLY A 78 -11.36 -5.65 0.28
CA GLY A 78 -11.94 -6.98 0.38
C GLY A 78 -11.17 -7.84 1.36
N GLU A 79 -11.53 -9.11 1.44
CA GLU A 79 -10.91 -10.11 2.32
C GLU A 79 -10.51 -11.36 1.54
N LEU A 80 -9.32 -11.91 1.82
CA LEU A 80 -8.88 -13.16 1.24
C LEU A 80 -9.26 -14.31 2.18
N VAL A 81 -10.42 -14.91 1.93
CA VAL A 81 -10.99 -16.00 2.78
C VAL A 81 -10.06 -17.22 2.93
N ASN A 82 -9.09 -17.38 2.05
CA ASN A 82 -8.11 -18.47 2.06
C ASN A 82 -6.67 -17.97 2.28
N SER A 83 -6.50 -16.79 2.90
CA SER A 83 -5.21 -16.12 3.14
C SER A 83 -4.19 -17.01 3.86
N ASN A 84 -4.60 -17.74 4.90
CA ASN A 84 -3.72 -18.67 5.63
C ASN A 84 -3.14 -19.76 4.71
N ARG A 85 -3.99 -20.41 3.91
CA ARG A 85 -3.56 -21.44 2.96
C ARG A 85 -2.63 -20.87 1.88
N LEU A 86 -2.91 -19.66 1.39
CA LEU A 86 -2.05 -18.99 0.42
C LEU A 86 -0.68 -18.64 1.04
N ARG A 87 -0.67 -18.15 2.28
CA ARG A 87 0.55 -17.85 3.04
C ARG A 87 1.44 -19.08 3.17
N GLU A 88 0.90 -20.20 3.60
CA GLU A 88 1.62 -21.47 3.74
C GLU A 88 2.22 -21.94 2.40
N ARG A 89 1.43 -21.89 1.32
CA ARG A 89 1.90 -22.27 -0.03
C ARG A 89 3.08 -21.40 -0.49
N ILE A 90 3.02 -20.09 -0.25
CA ILE A 90 4.08 -19.16 -0.65
C ILE A 90 5.35 -19.42 0.17
N LEU A 91 5.23 -19.63 1.48
CA LEU A 91 6.36 -19.95 2.36
C LEU A 91 7.00 -21.31 2.01
N ALA A 92 6.19 -22.32 1.69
CA ALA A 92 6.67 -23.64 1.28
C ALA A 92 7.46 -23.60 -0.04
N ASN A 93 7.15 -22.65 -0.91
CA ASN A 93 7.89 -22.40 -2.16
C ASN A 93 9.16 -21.55 -1.93
N GLY A 94 9.55 -21.29 -0.69
CA GLY A 94 10.76 -20.54 -0.35
C GLY A 94 10.64 -19.02 -0.50
N VAL A 95 9.44 -18.49 -0.71
CA VAL A 95 9.22 -17.04 -0.80
C VAL A 95 9.05 -16.49 0.62
N GLY A 96 10.05 -15.72 1.07
CA GLY A 96 9.98 -15.00 2.34
C GLY A 96 8.88 -13.92 2.31
N LEU A 97 8.10 -13.85 3.39
CA LEU A 97 7.11 -12.80 3.58
C LEU A 97 7.66 -11.77 4.56
N SER A 98 8.32 -10.74 4.03
CA SER A 98 8.67 -9.55 4.81
C SER A 98 7.41 -8.68 4.93
N THR A 99 6.88 -8.57 6.16
CA THR A 99 5.92 -7.53 6.55
C THR A 99 6.67 -6.35 7.12
#